data_AF-A0A662G3Y5-F1
#
_entry.id   AF-A0A662G3Y5-F1
#
_cell.length_a   1.000
_cell.length_b   1.000
_cell.length_c   1.000
_cell.angle_alpha   90.00
_cell.angle_beta   90.00
_cell.angle_gamma   90.00
#
_symmetry.space_group_name_H-M   'P 1'
#
loop_
_entity.id
_entity.type
_entity.pdbx_description
1 polymer ?
#
loop_
_entity_poly.entity_id
_entity_poly.type
_entity_poly.pdbx_seq_one_letter_code
_entity_poly.pdbx_strand_id
1 'polypeptide(L)'
;MDREKIKRILIGILPGLIVAGLVVAANTYYDLDLGKVIINEVTKIFGMFETTATTTLATVSGQVGIATTTLSRTLTVSGDVLVSSGIIEGANLEQLRLGVNNDLVEVLRGGGGPYIVCDSSGNCAGNYSYAAATGTQNYLAKFTATSTLATSVVYELNEKIGIGTTSPQYTLDVSGNLRASLSLTAGINVETLSSDKTLTPGQDKMFQWLDPNGANRAITLSTSTAKAGDKFVIRNNDDYTLHYYLQIKQGDTTLDYIYAQSIREYIFDGTNWVAGDVGTGVNSDYNVAIGYGASGYFQGVAIGHEAKGYEDGTAIGVSARGELRGAAVGEQARGDNYGAAIGRWAKGYDFGAAVGASAKGMRYGAALGYYAGYKLDETADRYNVLLGAYSGYQLTTGMGNIAIGYRAGYDSTYSPTTGSYNILIGYNAWTPATDTSRFLNIGGLIFGTNLSTTTNTISTGNVGIGTTTP
;
A
#
# COMPACT_ATOMS: atom_id res chain seq x y z
N MET A 1 139.07 55.65 -26.01
CA MET A 1 137.86 54.81 -25.87
C MET A 1 136.88 55.29 -26.92
N ASP A 2 136.87 54.68 -28.12
CA ASP A 2 136.49 55.45 -29.30
C ASP A 2 135.16 55.07 -29.97
N ARG A 3 134.38 56.14 -30.18
CA ARG A 3 132.99 56.39 -30.59
C ARG A 3 132.13 55.35 -31.31
N GLU A 4 132.66 54.34 -31.98
CA GLU A 4 131.83 53.45 -32.83
C GLU A 4 131.02 52.41 -32.01
N LYS A 5 131.48 52.04 -30.80
CA LYS A 5 130.68 51.19 -29.89
C LYS A 5 129.44 51.88 -29.31
N ILE A 6 129.41 53.23 -29.28
CA ILE A 6 128.25 54.00 -28.75
C ILE A 6 127.15 54.15 -29.81
N LYS A 7 127.50 54.25 -31.11
CA LYS A 7 126.52 54.31 -32.20
C LYS A 7 125.68 53.03 -32.32
N ARG A 8 126.29 51.87 -32.09
CA ARG A 8 125.57 50.58 -32.08
C ARG A 8 124.63 50.41 -30.89
N ILE A 9 124.92 51.06 -29.77
CA ILE A 9 124.04 51.08 -28.59
C ILE A 9 122.85 52.04 -28.82
N LEU A 10 123.05 53.19 -29.47
CA LEU A 10 121.97 54.14 -29.71
C LEU A 10 120.95 53.70 -30.79
N ILE A 11 121.35 52.93 -31.80
CA ILE A 11 120.41 52.46 -32.85
C ILE A 11 119.54 51.29 -32.35
N GLY A 12 120.00 50.53 -31.34
CA GLY A 12 119.24 49.41 -30.77
C GLY A 12 118.14 49.81 -29.77
N ILE A 13 118.24 50.99 -29.13
CA ILE A 13 117.35 51.37 -28.01
C ILE A 13 116.22 52.33 -28.47
N LEU A 14 116.40 53.02 -29.59
CA LEU A 14 115.46 54.04 -30.08
C LEU A 14 114.04 53.51 -30.43
N PRO A 15 113.84 52.30 -30.98
CA PRO A 15 112.51 51.75 -31.19
C PRO A 15 111.79 51.38 -29.88
N GLY A 16 112.55 50.96 -28.85
CA GLY A 16 112.00 50.58 -27.54
C GLY A 16 111.49 51.76 -26.71
N LEU A 17 112.09 52.95 -26.88
CA LEU A 17 111.66 54.17 -26.20
C LEU A 17 110.35 54.77 -26.78
N ILE A 18 110.04 54.51 -28.05
CA ILE A 18 108.79 54.95 -28.68
C ILE A 18 107.61 54.08 -28.21
N VAL A 19 107.83 52.78 -27.96
CA VAL A 19 106.80 51.88 -27.43
C VAL A 19 106.55 52.14 -25.94
N ALA A 20 107.58 52.46 -25.15
CA ALA A 20 107.40 52.83 -23.74
C ALA A 20 106.67 54.17 -23.55
N GLY A 21 106.79 55.11 -24.51
CA GLY A 21 106.12 56.42 -24.46
C GLY A 21 104.62 56.40 -24.77
N LEU A 22 104.11 55.35 -25.42
CA LEU A 22 102.69 55.24 -25.79
C LEU A 22 101.83 54.43 -24.78
N VAL A 23 102.46 53.87 -23.73
CA VAL A 23 101.83 52.90 -22.79
C VAL A 23 101.30 53.55 -21.51
N VAL A 24 101.15 54.88 -21.46
CA VAL A 24 100.56 55.58 -20.29
C VAL A 24 99.18 56.16 -20.63
N ALA A 25 98.22 55.27 -20.90
CA ALA A 25 96.78 55.49 -20.69
C ALA A 25 96.04 54.13 -20.64
N ALA A 26 95.81 53.65 -19.40
CA ALA A 26 94.85 52.62 -18.99
C ALA A 26 94.96 51.19 -19.62
N ASN A 27 95.59 50.30 -18.84
CA ASN A 27 95.16 48.90 -18.57
C ASN A 27 94.64 48.06 -19.74
N THR A 28 95.44 47.94 -20.79
CA THR A 28 95.30 46.88 -21.79
C THR A 28 96.66 46.21 -21.98
N TYR A 29 96.76 44.91 -21.70
CA TYR A 29 97.92 44.12 -22.08
C TYR A 29 97.53 43.16 -23.20
N TYR A 30 98.31 43.17 -24.27
CA TYR A 30 98.17 42.30 -25.41
C TYR A 30 98.95 41.03 -25.11
N ASP A 31 98.28 39.88 -25.04
CA ASP A 31 98.95 38.59 -24.88
C ASP A 31 99.58 38.21 -26.23
N LEU A 32 100.92 38.18 -26.27
CA LEU A 32 101.69 37.91 -27.48
C LEU A 32 101.66 36.43 -27.90
N ASP A 33 101.29 35.51 -27.01
CA ASP A 33 101.16 34.09 -27.34
C ASP A 33 99.76 33.76 -27.88
N LEU A 34 98.75 34.57 -27.58
CA LEU A 34 97.34 34.35 -27.95
C LEU A 34 96.74 35.38 -28.92
N GLY A 35 97.47 36.45 -29.26
CA GLY A 35 97.07 37.43 -30.27
C GLY A 35 95.83 38.26 -29.91
N LYS A 36 95.49 38.39 -28.61
CA LYS A 36 94.28 39.09 -28.13
C LYS A 36 94.55 39.93 -26.87
N VAL A 37 93.71 40.96 -26.66
CA VAL A 37 93.70 41.83 -25.47
C VAL A 37 92.80 41.23 -24.40
N ILE A 38 93.27 41.15 -23.15
CA ILE A 38 92.47 40.73 -21.98
C ILE A 38 92.30 41.93 -21.04
N ILE A 39 91.05 42.24 -20.66
CA ILE A 39 90.69 43.25 -19.65
C ILE A 39 90.16 42.51 -18.42
N ASN A 40 90.68 42.82 -17.23
CA ASN A 40 90.31 42.15 -15.99
C ASN A 40 89.75 43.18 -14.98
N GLU A 41 88.44 43.13 -14.68
CA GLU A 41 87.94 43.02 -13.30
C GLU A 41 86.40 42.94 -13.21
N VAL A 42 85.95 42.13 -12.24
CA VAL A 42 84.58 41.86 -11.74
C VAL A 42 83.76 40.81 -12.51
N THR A 43 84.03 39.57 -12.14
CA THR A 43 83.09 38.42 -12.02
C THR A 43 81.60 38.74 -12.21
N LYS A 44 81.12 38.64 -13.45
CA LYS A 44 79.78 38.15 -13.75
C LYS A 44 79.87 37.23 -14.96
N ILE A 45 79.46 35.99 -14.75
CA ILE A 45 79.49 34.89 -15.70
C ILE A 45 78.80 35.34 -17.00
N PHE A 46 79.58 35.56 -18.07
CA PHE A 46 79.07 35.65 -19.44
C PHE A 46 78.89 34.23 -19.96
N GLY A 47 77.69 33.69 -19.74
CA GLY A 47 77.18 32.49 -20.39
C GLY A 47 75.75 32.75 -20.82
N MET A 48 75.57 33.09 -22.09
CA MET A 48 74.30 33.11 -22.83
C MET A 48 73.17 33.98 -22.25
N PHE A 49 73.18 35.29 -22.54
CA PHE A 49 71.94 36.06 -22.66
C PHE A 49 72.06 37.05 -23.82
N GLU A 50 71.56 36.64 -24.98
CA GLU A 50 71.33 37.51 -26.13
C GLU A 50 70.00 38.24 -25.88
N THR A 51 70.06 39.47 -25.38
CA THR A 51 68.86 40.27 -25.11
C THR A 51 68.37 40.90 -26.41
N THR A 52 67.44 40.22 -27.10
CA THR A 52 66.51 40.90 -28.02
C THR A 52 65.28 41.38 -27.23
N ALA A 53 64.58 42.40 -27.74
CA ALA A 53 63.62 43.24 -27.01
C ALA A 53 62.39 42.54 -26.38
N THR A 54 62.28 41.21 -26.43
CA THR A 54 61.14 40.44 -25.91
C THR A 54 61.50 39.55 -24.71
N THR A 55 62.74 39.52 -24.23
CA THR A 55 63.15 38.66 -23.10
C THR A 55 63.70 39.50 -21.94
N THR A 56 62.81 40.08 -21.14
CA THR A 56 63.19 40.71 -19.87
C THR A 56 63.32 39.60 -18.82
N LEU A 57 64.55 39.16 -18.54
CA LEU A 57 64.85 38.42 -17.31
C LEU A 57 65.10 39.46 -16.21
N ALA A 58 64.05 39.85 -15.49
CA ALA A 58 64.18 40.78 -14.37
C ALA A 58 64.57 40.00 -13.11
N THR A 59 65.74 40.32 -12.54
CA THR A 59 66.09 39.90 -11.17
C THR A 59 65.89 41.10 -10.24
N VAL A 60 64.86 41.06 -9.41
CA VAL A 60 64.59 42.10 -8.40
C VAL A 60 64.50 41.40 -7.05
N SER A 61 65.39 41.79 -6.12
CA SER A 61 65.35 41.32 -4.72
C SER A 61 65.28 39.79 -4.55
N GLY A 62 66.02 39.04 -5.38
CA GLY A 62 66.11 37.57 -5.30
C GLY A 62 64.98 36.80 -5.99
N GLN A 63 64.06 37.49 -6.68
CA GLN A 63 63.00 36.87 -7.49
C GLN A 63 63.34 37.01 -8.98
N VAL A 64 62.92 36.02 -9.79
CA VAL A 64 63.15 35.95 -11.24
C VAL A 64 61.82 36.12 -11.98
N GLY A 65 61.74 37.11 -12.87
CA GLY A 65 60.63 37.28 -13.80
C GLY A 65 61.02 36.90 -15.22
N ILE A 66 60.21 36.10 -15.91
CA ILE A 66 60.36 35.81 -17.35
C ILE A 66 59.17 36.43 -18.08
N ALA A 67 59.46 37.35 -19.00
CA ALA A 67 58.47 38.13 -19.78
C ALA A 67 57.48 38.95 -18.91
N THR A 68 57.84 39.23 -17.66
CA THR A 68 57.09 40.10 -16.74
C THR A 68 57.99 40.78 -15.73
N THR A 69 57.59 41.98 -15.31
CA THR A 69 58.22 42.75 -14.24
C THR A 69 57.37 42.78 -12.96
N THR A 70 56.13 42.30 -13.01
CA THR A 70 55.25 42.15 -11.84
C THR A 70 55.47 40.77 -11.22
N LEU A 71 56.27 40.70 -10.15
CA LEU A 71 56.65 39.46 -9.51
C LEU A 71 55.70 39.15 -8.34
N SER A 72 55.14 37.93 -8.29
CA SER A 72 54.24 37.48 -7.23
C SER A 72 54.84 36.36 -6.36
N ARG A 73 55.92 35.73 -6.84
CA ARG A 73 56.64 34.59 -6.26
C ARG A 73 58.11 34.63 -6.69
N THR A 74 58.93 33.75 -6.10
CA THR A 74 60.37 33.60 -6.40
C THR A 74 60.68 33.42 -7.89
N LEU A 75 59.81 32.73 -8.64
CA LEU A 75 59.82 32.68 -10.10
C LEU A 75 58.42 33.02 -10.60
N THR A 76 58.29 34.03 -11.46
CA THR A 76 57.04 34.38 -12.14
C THR A 76 57.27 34.37 -13.65
N VAL A 77 56.50 33.57 -14.38
CA VAL A 77 56.55 33.52 -15.85
C VAL A 77 55.23 34.01 -16.41
N SER A 78 55.27 35.05 -17.25
CA SER A 78 54.09 35.56 -17.95
C SER A 78 54.05 34.99 -19.37
N GLY A 79 53.49 33.80 -19.50
CA GLY A 79 53.40 33.03 -20.73
C GLY A 79 53.42 31.54 -20.44
N ASP A 80 53.41 30.74 -21.51
CA ASP A 80 53.47 29.29 -21.39
C ASP A 80 54.87 28.83 -20.99
N VAL A 81 54.95 27.86 -20.08
CA VAL A 81 56.19 27.19 -19.70
C VAL A 81 56.17 25.78 -20.29
N LEU A 82 56.99 25.54 -21.31
CA LEU A 82 57.21 24.19 -21.82
C LEU A 82 58.21 23.47 -20.91
N VAL A 83 57.72 22.50 -20.15
CA VAL A 83 58.57 21.58 -19.36
C VAL A 83 58.55 20.23 -20.05
N SER A 84 59.64 19.88 -20.74
CA SER A 84 59.74 18.61 -21.49
C SER A 84 59.89 17.39 -20.58
N SER A 85 60.49 17.56 -19.40
CA SER A 85 60.48 16.64 -18.27
C SER A 85 60.93 17.38 -17.02
N GLY A 86 60.33 17.10 -15.86
CA GLY A 86 60.70 17.79 -14.63
C GLY A 86 59.84 17.42 -13.43
N ILE A 87 60.41 17.61 -12.24
CA ILE A 87 59.74 17.46 -10.94
C ILE A 87 59.74 18.84 -10.28
N ILE A 88 58.56 19.36 -9.94
CA ILE A 88 58.42 20.52 -9.06
C ILE A 88 58.19 19.98 -7.65
N GLU A 89 59.20 20.10 -6.79
CA GLU A 89 59.12 19.64 -5.39
C GLU A 89 58.53 20.74 -4.51
N GLY A 90 57.45 20.43 -3.80
CA GLY A 90 56.92 21.18 -2.68
C GLY A 90 57.57 20.76 -1.36
N ALA A 91 57.23 21.46 -0.27
CA ALA A 91 57.62 21.04 1.08
C ALA A 91 57.03 19.65 1.40
N ASN A 92 57.68 18.88 2.28
CA ASN A 92 57.19 17.57 2.74
C ASN A 92 57.05 16.49 1.65
N LEU A 93 58.00 16.42 0.69
CA LEU A 93 58.03 15.41 -0.40
C LEU A 93 56.80 15.48 -1.33
N GLU A 94 56.16 16.64 -1.44
CA GLU A 94 55.14 16.87 -2.45
C GLU A 94 55.81 17.05 -3.81
N GLN A 95 55.32 16.41 -4.87
CA GLN A 95 55.91 16.52 -6.21
C GLN A 95 54.82 16.71 -7.25
N LEU A 96 54.94 17.73 -8.11
CA LEU A 96 54.21 17.83 -9.37
C LEU A 96 55.15 17.38 -10.49
N ARG A 97 54.88 16.21 -11.06
CA ARG A 97 55.69 15.63 -12.14
C ARG A 97 54.97 15.79 -13.47
N LEU A 98 55.70 16.28 -14.47
CA LEU A 98 55.19 16.53 -15.82
C LEU A 98 55.87 15.58 -16.80
N GLY A 99 55.08 14.88 -17.64
CA GLY A 99 55.59 14.00 -18.69
C GLY A 99 56.06 12.61 -18.22
N VAL A 100 55.50 12.08 -17.13
CA VAL A 100 55.86 10.76 -16.61
C VAL A 100 54.91 9.71 -17.18
N ASN A 101 55.43 8.73 -17.94
CA ASN A 101 54.70 7.59 -18.49
C ASN A 101 53.36 7.94 -19.20
N ASN A 102 53.41 8.26 -20.50
CA ASN A 102 52.26 8.54 -21.38
C ASN A 102 51.49 9.84 -21.07
N ASP A 103 52.20 10.98 -21.05
CA ASP A 103 51.60 12.33 -21.03
C ASP A 103 50.72 12.66 -19.80
N LEU A 104 50.86 11.95 -18.68
CA LEU A 104 50.13 12.25 -17.45
C LEU A 104 50.86 13.30 -16.60
N VAL A 105 50.09 14.24 -16.06
CA VAL A 105 50.50 15.10 -14.94
C VAL A 105 50.24 14.34 -13.65
N GLU A 106 51.28 14.04 -12.87
CA GLU A 106 51.20 13.29 -11.61
C GLU A 106 51.43 14.25 -10.42
N VAL A 107 50.54 14.24 -9.43
CA VAL A 107 50.76 14.92 -8.14
C VAL A 107 50.96 13.88 -7.04
N LEU A 108 52.11 13.93 -6.37
CA LEU A 108 52.43 13.11 -5.20
C LEU A 108 52.36 13.96 -3.93
N ARG A 109 51.73 13.44 -2.89
CA ARG A 109 51.72 14.05 -1.55
C ARG A 109 52.38 13.11 -0.54
N GLY A 110 53.55 13.50 -0.01
CA GLY A 110 54.11 13.01 1.25
C GLY A 110 54.01 11.50 1.49
N GLY A 111 54.59 10.67 0.61
CA GLY A 111 54.70 9.22 0.79
C GLY A 111 53.44 8.39 0.48
N GLY A 112 52.33 9.01 0.10
CA GLY A 112 51.17 8.34 -0.51
C GLY A 112 51.35 8.22 -2.04
N GLY A 113 50.78 7.16 -2.64
CA GLY A 113 50.87 6.89 -4.08
C GLY A 113 50.32 8.00 -5.00
N PRO A 114 50.41 7.81 -6.33
CA PRO A 114 49.99 8.82 -7.31
C PRO A 114 48.53 9.26 -7.11
N TYR A 115 48.29 10.57 -7.05
CA TYR A 115 46.95 11.15 -7.15
C TYR A 115 46.76 11.76 -8.54
N ILE A 116 45.64 11.41 -9.19
CA ILE A 116 45.26 11.95 -10.50
C ILE A 116 44.74 13.38 -10.31
N VAL A 117 45.19 14.30 -11.16
CA VAL A 117 44.66 15.66 -11.20
C VAL A 117 43.30 15.64 -11.89
N CYS A 118 42.27 16.04 -11.15
CA CYS A 118 40.94 16.29 -11.69
C CYS A 118 40.70 17.80 -11.74
N ASP A 119 39.97 18.28 -12.74
CA ASP A 119 39.49 19.67 -12.75
C ASP A 119 38.41 19.90 -11.66
N SER A 120 38.03 21.17 -11.45
CA SER A 120 36.97 21.55 -10.51
C SER A 120 35.57 21.02 -10.89
N SER A 121 35.45 20.40 -12.07
CA SER A 121 34.25 19.74 -12.58
C SER A 121 34.32 18.21 -12.48
N GLY A 122 35.39 17.65 -11.90
CA GLY A 122 35.56 16.21 -11.69
C GLY A 122 36.10 15.42 -12.89
N ASN A 123 36.58 16.08 -13.96
CA ASN A 123 37.21 15.39 -15.08
C ASN A 123 38.67 15.09 -14.75
N CYS A 124 39.02 13.80 -14.69
CA CYS A 124 40.36 13.34 -14.38
C CYS A 124 41.07 12.88 -15.67
N ALA A 125 42.34 13.25 -15.87
CA ALA A 125 43.11 12.78 -17.03
C ALA A 125 43.59 11.33 -16.82
N GLY A 126 43.26 10.43 -17.73
CA GLY A 126 43.75 9.05 -17.75
C GLY A 126 43.01 8.15 -18.76
N ASN A 127 43.74 7.30 -19.49
CA ASN A 127 43.21 6.35 -20.49
C ASN A 127 42.53 5.11 -19.86
N TYR A 128 41.96 5.28 -18.68
CA TYR A 128 41.01 4.35 -18.09
C TYR A 128 39.76 5.17 -17.81
N SER A 129 38.73 4.98 -18.63
CA SER A 129 37.39 5.54 -18.44
C SER A 129 36.77 5.02 -17.14
N TYR A 130 37.29 5.45 -15.99
CA TYR A 130 36.51 5.46 -14.76
C TYR A 130 35.57 6.65 -14.91
N ALA A 131 34.31 6.37 -15.27
CA ALA A 131 33.26 7.36 -15.09
C ALA A 131 33.33 7.81 -13.63
N ALA A 132 33.76 9.05 -13.38
CA ALA A 132 33.65 9.68 -12.08
C ALA A 132 32.15 9.85 -11.80
N ALA A 133 31.53 8.79 -11.28
CA ALA A 133 30.11 8.78 -10.98
C ALA A 133 29.93 9.31 -9.55
N THR A 134 29.32 10.48 -9.41
CA THR A 134 28.73 10.90 -8.14
C THR A 134 27.41 10.13 -7.95
N GLY A 135 27.22 9.51 -6.80
CA GLY A 135 26.01 8.73 -6.49
C GLY A 135 25.63 8.83 -5.01
N THR A 136 24.38 8.45 -4.70
CA THR A 136 23.92 8.31 -3.31
C THR A 136 24.19 6.88 -2.87
N GLN A 137 24.74 6.70 -1.66
CA GLN A 137 24.98 5.37 -1.08
C GLN A 137 23.71 4.50 -1.16
N ASN A 138 23.90 3.19 -1.36
CA ASN A 138 22.83 2.16 -1.41
C ASN A 138 21.88 2.25 -2.61
N TYR A 139 21.94 3.29 -3.45
CA TYR A 139 21.18 3.34 -4.69
C TYR A 139 21.97 2.76 -5.86
N LEU A 140 21.29 2.01 -6.72
CA LEU A 140 21.89 1.52 -7.97
C LEU A 140 22.06 2.69 -8.96
N ALA A 141 23.18 2.72 -9.67
CA ALA A 141 23.42 3.68 -10.75
C ALA A 141 22.57 3.35 -11.98
N LYS A 142 21.99 4.36 -12.62
CA LYS A 142 21.16 4.23 -13.83
C LYS A 142 21.68 5.17 -14.91
N PHE A 143 21.82 4.68 -16.14
CA PHE A 143 22.03 5.55 -17.29
C PHE A 143 20.76 6.36 -17.58
N THR A 144 20.91 7.69 -17.68
CA THR A 144 19.84 8.62 -18.12
C THR A 144 20.09 9.16 -19.51
N ALA A 145 21.30 8.98 -20.05
CA ALA A 145 21.69 9.20 -21.44
C ALA A 145 22.80 8.20 -21.81
N THR A 146 23.26 8.20 -23.08
CA THR A 146 24.30 7.27 -23.59
C THR A 146 25.61 7.29 -22.80
N SER A 147 25.94 8.39 -22.13
CA SER A 147 27.15 8.55 -21.31
C SER A 147 26.92 9.20 -19.95
N THR A 148 25.66 9.33 -19.49
CA THR A 148 25.34 10.01 -18.22
C THR A 148 24.72 9.04 -17.23
N LEU A 149 25.28 8.99 -16.02
CA LEU A 149 24.77 8.22 -14.88
C LEU A 149 23.97 9.12 -13.92
N ALA A 150 22.93 8.55 -13.31
CA ALA A 150 22.16 9.16 -12.24
C ALA A 150 21.79 8.12 -11.16
N THR A 151 21.23 8.58 -10.06
CA THR A 151 20.71 7.73 -8.97
C THR A 151 19.37 7.10 -9.42
N SER A 152 19.24 5.77 -9.32
CA SER A 152 17.98 5.09 -9.67
C SER A 152 16.92 5.19 -8.56
N VAL A 153 15.72 4.67 -8.81
CA VAL A 153 14.69 4.45 -7.77
C VAL A 153 14.90 3.13 -7.00
N VAL A 154 15.92 2.35 -7.38
CA VAL A 154 16.23 1.05 -6.80
C VAL A 154 17.27 1.24 -5.71
N TYR A 155 16.92 0.84 -4.49
CA TYR A 155 17.68 0.98 -3.28
C TYR A 155 18.00 -0.41 -2.71
N GLU A 156 19.23 -0.67 -2.33
CA GLU A 156 19.66 -1.93 -1.74
C GLU A 156 20.13 -1.71 -0.29
N LEU A 157 19.52 -2.42 0.65
CA LEU A 157 19.92 -2.36 2.05
C LEU A 157 19.73 -3.72 2.70
N ASN A 158 20.77 -4.23 3.35
CA ASN A 158 20.77 -5.53 4.03
C ASN A 158 20.28 -6.68 3.11
N GLU A 159 20.82 -6.77 1.90
CA GLU A 159 20.46 -7.79 0.88
C GLU A 159 19.00 -7.73 0.39
N LYS A 160 18.30 -6.60 0.62
CA LYS A 160 16.93 -6.37 0.16
C LYS A 160 16.88 -5.25 -0.86
N ILE A 161 16.04 -5.40 -1.87
CA ILE A 161 15.81 -4.42 -2.92
C ILE A 161 14.51 -3.67 -2.65
N GLY A 162 14.61 -2.36 -2.42
CA GLY A 162 13.49 -1.43 -2.44
C GLY A 162 13.37 -0.74 -3.79
N ILE A 163 12.19 -0.70 -4.39
CA ILE A 163 11.88 0.14 -5.56
C ILE A 163 10.95 1.26 -5.09
N GLY A 164 11.44 2.49 -5.08
CA GLY A 164 10.69 3.65 -4.57
C GLY A 164 10.61 3.74 -3.04
N THR A 165 11.33 2.88 -2.30
CA THR A 165 11.43 2.91 -0.83
C THR A 165 12.88 2.70 -0.38
N THR A 166 13.28 3.38 0.69
CA THR A 166 14.60 3.22 1.35
C THR A 166 14.55 2.28 2.55
N SER A 167 13.38 1.71 2.85
CA SER A 167 13.19 0.83 4.01
C SER A 167 12.51 -0.49 3.58
N PRO A 168 13.12 -1.26 2.66
CA PRO A 168 12.52 -2.50 2.18
C PRO A 168 12.32 -3.50 3.32
N GLN A 169 11.09 -3.96 3.49
CA GLN A 169 10.74 -4.91 4.55
C GLN A 169 10.91 -6.38 4.09
N TYR A 170 10.90 -6.62 2.79
CA TYR A 170 11.07 -7.93 2.14
C TYR A 170 12.24 -7.91 1.14
N THR A 171 12.64 -9.09 0.63
CA THR A 171 13.74 -9.22 -0.37
C THR A 171 13.53 -8.32 -1.58
N LEU A 172 12.29 -8.15 -2.01
CA LEU A 172 11.86 -7.12 -2.96
C LEU A 172 10.66 -6.38 -2.36
N ASP A 173 10.76 -5.07 -2.21
CA ASP A 173 9.71 -4.20 -1.70
C ASP A 173 9.47 -3.05 -2.69
N VAL A 174 8.24 -2.87 -3.16
CA VAL A 174 7.91 -1.88 -4.19
C VAL A 174 6.91 -0.90 -3.62
N SER A 175 7.34 0.35 -3.45
CA SER A 175 6.43 1.46 -3.12
C SER A 175 5.72 1.91 -4.39
N GLY A 176 4.61 1.22 -4.72
CA GLY A 176 3.80 1.47 -5.90
C GLY A 176 3.13 0.21 -6.44
N ASN A 177 2.65 0.27 -7.68
CA ASN A 177 2.01 -0.87 -8.34
C ASN A 177 3.04 -1.79 -9.00
N LEU A 178 2.92 -3.09 -8.78
CA LEU A 178 3.65 -4.13 -9.53
C LEU A 178 2.74 -4.73 -10.60
N ARG A 179 3.09 -4.58 -11.89
CA ARG A 179 2.41 -5.28 -12.99
C ARG A 179 3.25 -6.47 -13.44
N ALA A 180 2.79 -7.68 -13.16
CA ALA A 180 3.32 -8.89 -13.79
C ALA A 180 2.50 -9.20 -15.06
N SER A 181 3.16 -9.48 -16.19
CA SER A 181 2.49 -9.77 -17.47
C SER A 181 1.94 -11.19 -17.58
N LEU A 182 2.32 -12.07 -16.66
CA LEU A 182 1.84 -13.44 -16.54
C LEU A 182 1.29 -13.62 -15.11
N SER A 183 1.85 -14.55 -14.35
CA SER A 183 1.53 -14.75 -12.95
C SER A 183 2.72 -14.32 -12.09
N LEU A 184 2.45 -13.65 -10.97
CA LEU A 184 3.39 -13.71 -9.86
C LEU A 184 3.32 -15.15 -9.36
N THR A 185 4.42 -15.91 -9.43
CA THR A 185 4.51 -17.20 -8.76
C THR A 185 4.56 -16.97 -7.24
N ALA A 186 3.51 -16.39 -6.67
CA ALA A 186 3.26 -16.29 -5.23
C ALA A 186 3.17 -17.67 -4.57
N GLY A 187 3.19 -18.73 -5.41
CA GLY A 187 3.13 -20.12 -5.04
C GLY A 187 1.72 -20.49 -4.60
N ILE A 188 1.28 -21.65 -5.05
CA ILE A 188 0.14 -22.33 -4.45
C ILE A 188 0.76 -23.55 -3.76
N ASN A 189 0.53 -23.67 -2.46
CA ASN A 189 0.78 -24.93 -1.78
C ASN A 189 -0.42 -25.84 -2.01
N VAL A 190 -0.19 -27.05 -2.52
CA VAL A 190 -1.21 -28.10 -2.62
C VAL A 190 -0.68 -29.28 -1.84
N GLU A 191 -1.30 -29.58 -0.70
CA GLU A 191 -0.74 -30.50 0.29
C GLU A 191 -1.84 -31.34 0.95
N THR A 192 -1.57 -32.63 1.10
CA THR A 192 -2.34 -33.54 1.96
C THR A 192 -1.68 -33.59 3.33
N LEU A 193 -2.39 -33.14 4.36
CA LEU A 193 -1.85 -32.96 5.70
C LEU A 193 -1.72 -34.29 6.46
N SER A 194 -0.58 -34.51 7.10
CA SER A 194 -0.39 -35.61 8.07
C SER A 194 -0.66 -35.20 9.51
N SER A 195 -0.59 -33.90 9.81
CA SER A 195 -0.74 -33.31 11.14
C SER A 195 -1.23 -31.86 11.04
N ASP A 196 -1.45 -31.22 12.18
CA ASP A 196 -1.67 -29.77 12.26
C ASP A 196 -0.48 -29.00 11.66
N LYS A 197 -0.74 -27.78 11.17
CA LYS A 197 0.24 -26.96 10.44
C LYS A 197 0.26 -25.53 10.97
N THR A 198 1.44 -24.91 10.97
CA THR A 198 1.58 -23.47 11.18
C THR A 198 1.99 -22.82 9.86
N LEU A 199 1.26 -21.78 9.45
CA LEU A 199 1.55 -20.96 8.29
C LEU A 199 2.24 -19.68 8.74
N THR A 200 3.43 -19.41 8.20
CA THR A 200 4.29 -18.29 8.58
C THR A 200 4.51 -17.35 7.39
N PRO A 201 4.10 -16.07 7.48
CA PRO A 201 4.31 -15.10 6.41
C PRO A 201 5.78 -14.99 5.97
N GLY A 202 5.99 -14.90 4.66
CA GLY A 202 7.33 -14.86 4.07
C GLY A 202 8.06 -16.22 4.00
N GLN A 203 7.54 -17.27 4.63
CA GLN A 203 8.03 -18.64 4.49
C GLN A 203 7.05 -19.48 3.66
N ASP A 204 5.78 -19.49 4.08
CA ASP A 204 4.71 -20.22 3.41
C ASP A 204 4.11 -19.46 2.24
N LYS A 205 3.55 -20.21 1.28
CA LYS A 205 2.87 -19.62 0.12
C LYS A 205 1.58 -18.91 0.52
N MET A 206 1.24 -17.83 -0.18
CA MET A 206 0.00 -17.06 0.09
C MET A 206 -1.25 -17.92 -0.10
N PHE A 207 -1.27 -18.77 -1.15
CA PHE A 207 -2.38 -19.66 -1.44
C PHE A 207 -2.10 -21.05 -0.88
N GLN A 208 -3.03 -21.57 -0.09
CA GLN A 208 -2.92 -22.84 0.63
C GLN A 208 -4.13 -23.70 0.30
N TRP A 209 -3.94 -24.76 -0.48
CA TRP A 209 -4.94 -25.78 -0.77
C TRP A 209 -4.58 -27.03 0.01
N LEU A 210 -5.22 -27.17 1.16
CA LEU A 210 -4.87 -28.16 2.15
C LEU A 210 -5.97 -29.22 2.21
N ASP A 211 -5.60 -30.47 2.05
CA ASP A 211 -6.46 -31.62 2.28
C ASP A 211 -6.24 -32.11 3.73
N PRO A 212 -7.28 -32.13 4.58
CA PRO A 212 -7.21 -32.57 5.98
C PRO A 212 -6.85 -34.06 6.16
N ASN A 213 -6.98 -34.86 5.10
CA ASN A 213 -6.67 -36.29 5.04
C ASN A 213 -7.45 -37.10 6.08
N GLY A 214 -8.77 -36.93 6.10
CA GLY A 214 -9.64 -37.74 6.95
C GLY A 214 -9.61 -37.40 8.44
N ALA A 215 -9.16 -36.20 8.83
CA ALA A 215 -9.18 -35.75 10.22
C ALA A 215 -9.30 -34.23 10.31
N ASN A 216 -9.94 -33.70 11.36
CA ASN A 216 -9.92 -32.25 11.59
C ASN A 216 -8.48 -31.78 11.87
N ARG A 217 -8.03 -30.74 11.17
CA ARG A 217 -6.65 -30.21 11.31
C ARG A 217 -6.67 -28.78 11.79
N ALA A 218 -5.80 -28.44 12.72
CA ALA A 218 -5.55 -27.05 13.09
C ALA A 218 -4.52 -26.42 12.15
N ILE A 219 -4.85 -25.23 11.65
CA ILE A 219 -3.98 -24.38 10.83
C ILE A 219 -3.75 -23.07 11.59
N THR A 220 -2.57 -22.94 12.19
CA THR A 220 -2.21 -21.75 12.96
C THR A 220 -1.56 -20.70 12.05
N LEU A 221 -2.14 -19.51 11.97
CA LEU A 221 -1.55 -18.36 11.30
C LEU A 221 -0.59 -17.67 12.26
N SER A 222 0.70 -17.76 11.96
CA SER A 222 1.75 -17.15 12.79
C SER A 222 1.74 -15.63 12.68
N THR A 223 2.04 -14.96 13.79
CA THR A 223 2.27 -13.51 13.84
C THR A 223 3.76 -13.14 13.90
N SER A 224 4.66 -14.13 13.98
CA SER A 224 6.09 -13.90 14.29
C SER A 224 6.84 -13.07 13.25
N THR A 225 6.50 -13.23 11.96
CA THR A 225 7.08 -12.50 10.84
C THR A 225 6.05 -11.65 10.09
N ALA A 226 4.81 -11.62 10.61
CA ALA A 226 3.68 -10.98 9.95
C ALA A 226 3.83 -9.46 9.96
N LYS A 227 3.52 -8.84 8.82
CA LYS A 227 3.42 -7.39 8.65
C LYS A 227 2.02 -7.03 8.17
N ALA A 228 1.57 -5.82 8.49
CA ALA A 228 0.24 -5.37 8.09
C ALA A 228 0.06 -5.50 6.56
N GLY A 229 -1.04 -6.11 6.13
CA GLY A 229 -1.32 -6.43 4.74
C GLY A 229 -0.86 -7.81 4.27
N ASP A 230 -0.10 -8.56 5.08
CA ASP A 230 0.20 -9.97 4.77
C ASP A 230 -1.10 -10.77 4.66
N LYS A 231 -1.09 -11.75 3.76
CA LYS A 231 -2.30 -12.41 3.28
C LYS A 231 -2.14 -13.91 3.18
N PHE A 232 -3.17 -14.63 3.62
CA PHE A 232 -3.35 -16.05 3.30
C PHE A 232 -4.72 -16.28 2.69
N VAL A 233 -4.76 -17.09 1.64
CA VAL A 233 -6.00 -17.60 1.06
C VAL A 233 -5.98 -19.12 1.22
N ILE A 234 -6.87 -19.63 2.05
CA ILE A 234 -6.85 -21.02 2.50
C ILE A 234 -8.11 -21.71 2.00
N ARG A 235 -7.93 -22.83 1.31
CA ARG A 235 -9.00 -23.71 0.85
C ARG A 235 -8.86 -25.06 1.51
N ASN A 236 -9.98 -25.59 1.98
CA ASN A 236 -10.08 -27.01 2.31
C ASN A 236 -10.35 -27.79 1.01
N ASN A 237 -9.38 -28.61 0.61
CA ASN A 237 -9.42 -29.37 -0.65
C ASN A 237 -10.01 -30.78 -0.50
N ASP A 238 -10.58 -31.10 0.65
CA ASP A 238 -11.28 -32.37 0.87
C ASP A 238 -12.52 -32.50 -0.04
N ASP A 239 -13.00 -33.74 -0.18
CA ASP A 239 -14.24 -34.03 -0.93
C ASP A 239 -15.46 -33.38 -0.26
N TYR A 240 -16.37 -32.79 -1.05
CA TYR A 240 -17.56 -32.08 -0.55
C TYR A 240 -18.53 -32.96 0.26
N THR A 241 -18.40 -34.28 0.15
CA THR A 241 -19.21 -35.24 0.92
C THR A 241 -18.65 -35.52 2.31
N LEU A 242 -17.42 -35.08 2.60
CA LEU A 242 -16.73 -35.27 3.87
C LEU A 242 -16.92 -34.05 4.79
N HIS A 243 -16.91 -34.31 6.09
CA HIS A 243 -17.21 -33.31 7.13
C HIS A 243 -15.96 -32.78 7.84
N TYR A 244 -14.76 -33.22 7.42
CA TYR A 244 -13.51 -32.77 8.02
C TYR A 244 -13.24 -31.32 7.67
N TYR A 245 -12.75 -30.57 8.65
CA TYR A 245 -12.50 -29.14 8.51
C TYR A 245 -11.05 -28.77 8.82
N LEU A 246 -10.66 -27.60 8.33
CA LEU A 246 -9.47 -26.89 8.77
C LEU A 246 -9.88 -25.86 9.82
N GLN A 247 -9.45 -26.04 11.08
CA GLN A 247 -9.64 -25.06 12.14
C GLN A 247 -8.55 -24.00 12.05
N ILE A 248 -8.91 -22.78 11.68
CA ILE A 248 -7.95 -21.69 11.55
C ILE A 248 -7.75 -21.04 12.92
N LYS A 249 -6.50 -20.80 13.32
CA LYS A 249 -6.14 -20.26 14.63
C LYS A 249 -5.12 -19.13 14.55
N GLN A 250 -5.11 -18.26 15.55
CA GLN A 250 -3.97 -17.39 15.89
C GLN A 250 -3.60 -17.63 17.35
N GLY A 251 -2.43 -18.24 17.59
CA GLY A 251 -2.11 -18.78 18.91
C GLY A 251 -3.17 -19.81 19.35
N ASP A 252 -3.77 -19.59 20.51
CA ASP A 252 -4.84 -20.45 21.03
C ASP A 252 -6.25 -20.05 20.57
N THR A 253 -6.42 -18.84 20.03
CA THR A 253 -7.71 -18.34 19.56
C THR A 253 -8.09 -18.97 18.22
N THR A 254 -9.24 -19.64 18.16
CA THR A 254 -9.84 -20.06 16.89
C THR A 254 -10.41 -18.87 16.16
N LEU A 255 -10.05 -18.72 14.89
CA LEU A 255 -10.53 -17.68 13.99
C LEU A 255 -11.70 -18.16 13.14
N ASP A 256 -11.64 -19.35 12.54
CA ASP A 256 -12.70 -19.85 11.62
C ASP A 256 -12.60 -21.38 11.49
N TYR A 257 -13.59 -21.99 10.85
CA TYR A 257 -13.61 -23.37 10.39
C TYR A 257 -13.88 -23.41 8.87
N ILE A 258 -12.90 -23.90 8.11
CA ILE A 258 -13.05 -24.08 6.66
C ILE A 258 -13.46 -25.52 6.38
N TYR A 259 -14.74 -25.71 6.05
CA TYR A 259 -15.30 -27.00 5.64
C TYR A 259 -14.93 -27.34 4.19
N ALA A 260 -15.10 -28.62 3.82
CA ALA A 260 -14.74 -29.15 2.51
C ALA A 260 -15.20 -28.25 1.34
N GLN A 261 -14.33 -28.08 0.35
CA GLN A 261 -14.48 -27.22 -0.83
C GLN A 261 -14.64 -25.71 -0.56
N SER A 262 -14.67 -25.27 0.70
CA SER A 262 -14.75 -23.84 1.04
C SER A 262 -13.39 -23.17 0.98
N ILE A 263 -13.40 -21.86 0.73
CA ILE A 263 -12.22 -21.00 0.69
C ILE A 263 -12.44 -19.76 1.56
N ARG A 264 -11.37 -19.30 2.20
CA ARG A 264 -11.35 -18.10 3.03
C ARG A 264 -10.09 -17.30 2.80
N GLU A 265 -10.23 -16.00 2.99
CA GLU A 265 -9.16 -15.03 2.88
C GLU A 265 -8.92 -14.42 4.27
N TYR A 266 -7.65 -14.33 4.67
CA TYR A 266 -7.21 -13.69 5.90
C TYR A 266 -6.15 -12.64 5.58
N ILE A 267 -6.29 -11.47 6.20
CA ILE A 267 -5.37 -10.34 6.09
C ILE A 267 -4.89 -10.00 7.50
N PHE A 268 -3.60 -9.78 7.67
CA PHE A 268 -3.05 -9.33 8.93
C PHE A 268 -3.19 -7.81 9.06
N ASP A 269 -3.84 -7.31 10.10
CA ASP A 269 -4.09 -5.87 10.31
C ASP A 269 -2.91 -5.12 10.98
N GLY A 270 -1.85 -5.86 11.33
CA GLY A 270 -0.71 -5.37 12.11
C GLY A 270 -0.67 -5.94 13.54
N THR A 271 -1.78 -6.48 14.04
CA THR A 271 -1.88 -7.15 15.34
C THR A 271 -2.53 -8.53 15.24
N ASN A 272 -3.62 -8.65 14.48
CA ASN A 272 -4.44 -9.86 14.35
C ASN A 272 -4.69 -10.23 12.89
N TRP A 273 -4.92 -11.52 12.66
CA TRP A 273 -5.48 -12.03 11.42
C TRP A 273 -6.99 -11.82 11.40
N VAL A 274 -7.48 -11.07 10.41
CA VAL A 274 -8.90 -10.80 10.18
C VAL A 274 -9.34 -11.36 8.82
N ALA A 275 -10.61 -11.73 8.66
CA ALA A 275 -11.10 -12.18 7.36
C ALA A 275 -11.18 -11.03 6.36
N GLY A 276 -10.94 -11.33 5.08
CA GLY A 276 -10.99 -10.33 3.99
C GLY A 276 -12.40 -9.81 3.69
N ASP A 277 -13.45 -10.56 4.02
CA ASP A 277 -14.85 -10.22 3.72
C ASP A 277 -15.71 -10.12 4.99
N VAL A 278 -16.66 -9.18 5.01
CA VAL A 278 -17.72 -9.09 6.02
C VAL A 278 -18.70 -10.25 5.81
N GLY A 279 -18.88 -11.08 6.84
CA GLY A 279 -19.92 -12.11 6.91
C GLY A 279 -19.58 -13.51 6.43
N THR A 280 -18.34 -13.97 6.64
CA THR A 280 -17.99 -15.38 6.36
C THR A 280 -17.28 -16.14 7.48
N GLY A 281 -17.42 -15.73 8.75
CA GLY A 281 -17.18 -16.64 9.88
C GLY A 281 -15.87 -16.47 10.64
N VAL A 282 -15.36 -15.25 10.79
CA VAL A 282 -14.39 -14.99 11.86
C VAL A 282 -15.10 -15.09 13.21
N ASN A 283 -14.52 -15.81 14.17
CA ASN A 283 -14.99 -15.92 15.54
C ASN A 283 -15.27 -14.51 16.08
N SER A 284 -16.53 -14.24 16.44
CA SER A 284 -17.17 -12.96 16.81
C SER A 284 -17.95 -12.17 15.74
N ASP A 285 -17.75 -12.40 14.43
CA ASP A 285 -18.57 -11.77 13.38
C ASP A 285 -19.53 -12.78 12.72
N TYR A 286 -20.76 -12.78 13.23
CA TYR A 286 -21.87 -13.59 12.73
C TYR A 286 -22.78 -12.81 11.76
N ASN A 287 -22.44 -11.57 11.42
CA ASN A 287 -23.31 -10.73 10.62
C ASN A 287 -23.14 -11.09 9.14
N VAL A 288 -24.24 -11.17 8.38
CA VAL A 288 -24.17 -11.31 6.92
C VAL A 288 -24.73 -10.03 6.31
N ALA A 289 -23.97 -9.37 5.44
CA ALA A 289 -24.42 -8.17 4.74
C ALA A 289 -24.07 -8.26 3.25
N ILE A 290 -25.08 -8.50 2.41
CA ILE A 290 -24.93 -8.68 0.96
C ILE A 290 -25.86 -7.69 0.24
N GLY A 291 -25.27 -6.67 -0.39
CA GLY A 291 -26.00 -5.66 -1.16
C GLY A 291 -25.66 -4.22 -0.75
N TYR A 292 -25.95 -3.25 -1.62
CA TYR A 292 -25.73 -1.83 -1.32
C TYR A 292 -26.62 -1.39 -0.15
N GLY A 293 -26.03 -0.84 0.91
CA GLY A 293 -26.76 -0.41 2.12
C GLY A 293 -27.29 -1.56 2.98
N ALA A 294 -26.96 -2.83 2.68
CA ALA A 294 -27.32 -3.96 3.53
C ALA A 294 -26.60 -3.86 4.88
N SER A 295 -27.32 -4.06 5.97
CA SER A 295 -26.80 -3.91 7.33
C SER A 295 -27.20 -5.11 8.18
N GLY A 296 -26.24 -6.02 8.38
CA GLY A 296 -26.30 -7.07 9.39
C GLY A 296 -25.66 -6.59 10.69
N TYR A 297 -26.33 -6.70 11.82
CA TYR A 297 -25.81 -6.29 13.13
C TYR A 297 -26.24 -7.26 14.23
N PHE A 298 -25.30 -7.56 15.15
CA PHE A 298 -25.48 -8.49 16.26
C PHE A 298 -26.08 -9.84 15.81
N GLN A 299 -25.31 -10.61 15.06
CA GLN A 299 -25.72 -11.91 14.50
C GLN A 299 -26.84 -11.80 13.46
N GLY A 300 -26.95 -10.64 12.81
CA GLY A 300 -28.01 -10.34 11.86
C GLY A 300 -27.65 -10.67 10.41
N VAL A 301 -28.65 -11.11 9.64
CA VAL A 301 -28.52 -11.43 8.21
C VAL A 301 -29.27 -10.40 7.37
N ALA A 302 -28.58 -9.71 6.46
CA ALA A 302 -29.14 -8.72 5.55
C ALA A 302 -28.70 -9.01 4.11
N ILE A 303 -29.65 -9.38 3.26
CA ILE A 303 -29.41 -9.73 1.85
C ILE A 303 -30.37 -8.92 0.96
N GLY A 304 -29.85 -7.94 0.23
CA GLY A 304 -30.60 -7.06 -0.66
C GLY A 304 -30.26 -5.58 -0.47
N HIS A 305 -30.68 -4.74 -1.42
CA HIS A 305 -30.50 -3.28 -1.32
C HIS A 305 -31.22 -2.73 -0.08
N GLU A 306 -30.49 -2.05 0.81
CA GLU A 306 -31.02 -1.46 2.06
C GLU A 306 -31.69 -2.47 3.03
N ALA A 307 -31.35 -3.76 2.93
CA ALA A 307 -31.85 -4.78 3.86
C ALA A 307 -31.25 -4.60 5.26
N LYS A 308 -32.04 -4.85 6.32
CA LYS A 308 -31.65 -4.63 7.72
C LYS A 308 -31.94 -5.85 8.57
N GLY A 309 -30.90 -6.61 8.91
CA GLY A 309 -30.97 -7.74 9.82
C GLY A 309 -30.29 -7.37 11.13
N TYR A 310 -31.06 -7.16 12.19
CA TYR A 310 -30.55 -6.71 13.48
C TYR A 310 -30.92 -7.70 14.59
N GLU A 311 -30.01 -7.91 15.54
CA GLU A 311 -30.25 -8.68 16.76
C GLU A 311 -30.79 -10.09 16.49
N ASP A 312 -29.97 -10.96 15.93
CA ASP A 312 -30.36 -12.28 15.41
C ASP A 312 -31.44 -12.22 14.31
N GLY A 313 -31.73 -11.03 13.77
CA GLY A 313 -32.76 -10.80 12.76
C GLY A 313 -32.31 -11.18 11.34
N THR A 314 -33.22 -11.72 10.54
CA THR A 314 -32.99 -12.09 9.13
C THR A 314 -33.82 -11.22 8.21
N ALA A 315 -33.18 -10.53 7.26
CA ALA A 315 -33.78 -9.69 6.25
C ALA A 315 -33.27 -10.07 4.85
N ILE A 316 -34.19 -10.52 3.98
CA ILE A 316 -33.90 -10.90 2.61
C ILE A 316 -34.86 -10.15 1.68
N GLY A 317 -34.36 -9.28 0.83
CA GLY A 317 -35.14 -8.46 -0.11
C GLY A 317 -34.87 -6.96 0.04
N VAL A 318 -35.33 -6.18 -0.94
CA VAL A 318 -35.11 -4.72 -0.96
C VAL A 318 -35.80 -4.07 0.23
N SER A 319 -35.05 -3.38 1.08
CA SER A 319 -35.55 -2.71 2.28
C SER A 319 -36.30 -3.64 3.25
N ALA A 320 -36.02 -4.95 3.22
CA ALA A 320 -36.54 -5.88 4.21
C ALA A 320 -35.94 -5.57 5.60
N ARG A 321 -36.70 -5.80 6.67
CA ARG A 321 -36.29 -5.51 8.05
C ARG A 321 -36.61 -6.68 8.98
N GLY A 322 -35.58 -7.41 9.38
CA GLY A 322 -35.64 -8.47 10.38
C GLY A 322 -34.99 -7.98 11.66
N GLU A 323 -35.73 -7.92 12.77
CA GLU A 323 -35.26 -7.37 14.05
C GLU A 323 -35.60 -8.29 15.22
N LEU A 324 -34.71 -8.37 16.21
CA LEU A 324 -34.92 -9.10 17.47
C LEU A 324 -35.44 -10.54 17.22
N ARG A 325 -34.62 -11.35 16.56
CA ARG A 325 -34.95 -12.73 16.12
C ARG A 325 -36.14 -12.79 15.14
N GLY A 326 -36.48 -11.66 14.51
CA GLY A 326 -37.50 -11.58 13.47
C GLY A 326 -36.96 -11.98 12.09
N ALA A 327 -37.82 -12.58 11.27
CA ALA A 327 -37.49 -13.01 9.91
C ALA A 327 -38.35 -12.26 8.88
N ALA A 328 -37.72 -11.60 7.91
CA ALA A 328 -38.35 -10.83 6.85
C ALA A 328 -37.83 -11.26 5.48
N VAL A 329 -38.71 -11.72 4.61
CA VAL A 329 -38.38 -12.14 3.23
C VAL A 329 -39.33 -11.46 2.24
N GLY A 330 -38.83 -10.52 1.44
CA GLY A 330 -39.58 -9.76 0.44
C GLY A 330 -39.32 -8.25 0.51
N GLU A 331 -39.68 -7.53 -0.55
CA GLU A 331 -39.53 -6.07 -0.60
C GLU A 331 -40.37 -5.41 0.51
N GLN A 332 -39.70 -4.63 1.37
CA GLN A 332 -40.30 -3.96 2.55
C GLN A 332 -41.03 -4.90 3.51
N ALA A 333 -40.67 -6.19 3.53
CA ALA A 333 -41.17 -7.10 4.56
C ALA A 333 -40.58 -6.73 5.93
N ARG A 334 -41.38 -6.85 7.01
CA ARG A 334 -40.93 -6.58 8.37
C ARG A 334 -41.26 -7.72 9.31
N GLY A 335 -40.23 -8.41 9.80
CA GLY A 335 -40.30 -9.39 10.86
C GLY A 335 -39.63 -8.81 12.10
N ASP A 336 -40.35 -8.68 13.20
CA ASP A 336 -39.88 -7.97 14.40
C ASP A 336 -40.27 -8.76 15.65
N ASN A 337 -39.38 -8.83 16.64
CA ASN A 337 -39.54 -9.53 17.93
C ASN A 337 -40.11 -10.95 17.79
N TYR A 338 -39.29 -11.90 17.31
CA TYR A 338 -39.70 -13.28 16.99
C TYR A 338 -40.83 -13.38 15.92
N GLY A 339 -41.14 -12.29 15.21
CA GLY A 339 -42.13 -12.27 14.14
C GLY A 339 -41.57 -12.75 12.80
N ALA A 340 -42.42 -13.38 11.98
CA ALA A 340 -42.05 -13.87 10.65
C ALA A 340 -42.91 -13.23 9.56
N ALA A 341 -42.27 -12.66 8.53
CA ALA A 341 -42.93 -11.98 7.43
C ALA A 341 -42.37 -12.44 6.08
N ILE A 342 -43.22 -12.98 5.21
CA ILE A 342 -42.85 -13.42 3.86
C ILE A 342 -43.80 -12.77 2.85
N GLY A 343 -43.27 -11.93 1.97
CA GLY A 343 -44.02 -11.25 0.92
C GLY A 343 -43.82 -9.73 0.94
N ARG A 344 -44.14 -9.09 -0.19
CA ARG A 344 -44.02 -7.64 -0.37
C ARG A 344 -44.87 -6.90 0.68
N TRP A 345 -44.28 -6.04 1.49
CA TRP A 345 -44.96 -5.30 2.57
C TRP A 345 -45.62 -6.19 3.65
N ALA A 346 -45.24 -7.46 3.78
CA ALA A 346 -45.73 -8.32 4.85
C ALA A 346 -45.19 -7.86 6.21
N LYS A 347 -45.99 -7.98 7.27
CA LYS A 347 -45.62 -7.56 8.63
C LYS A 347 -45.93 -8.67 9.64
N GLY A 348 -44.88 -9.26 10.22
CA GLY A 348 -44.95 -10.21 11.33
C GLY A 348 -44.35 -9.56 12.56
N TYR A 349 -45.17 -9.23 13.56
CA TYR A 349 -44.73 -8.55 14.79
C TYR A 349 -45.01 -9.40 16.02
N ASP A 350 -44.08 -9.40 16.97
CA ASP A 350 -44.24 -9.95 18.33
C ASP A 350 -44.78 -11.39 18.32
N PHE A 351 -43.99 -12.36 17.86
CA PHE A 351 -44.43 -13.75 17.68
C PHE A 351 -45.56 -13.94 16.64
N GLY A 352 -45.86 -12.92 15.83
CA GLY A 352 -46.83 -12.97 14.75
C GLY A 352 -46.25 -13.49 13.43
N ALA A 353 -47.05 -14.18 12.63
CA ALA A 353 -46.65 -14.75 11.34
C ALA A 353 -47.48 -14.18 10.19
N ALA A 354 -46.82 -13.63 9.16
CA ALA A 354 -47.44 -13.05 7.98
C ALA A 354 -46.84 -13.65 6.71
N VAL A 355 -47.69 -14.18 5.83
CA VAL A 355 -47.26 -14.74 4.54
C VAL A 355 -48.22 -14.27 3.45
N GLY A 356 -47.71 -13.57 2.44
CA GLY A 356 -48.49 -12.94 1.38
C GLY A 356 -48.27 -11.44 1.32
N ALA A 357 -48.43 -10.85 0.13
CA ALA A 357 -48.22 -9.41 -0.03
C ALA A 357 -49.21 -8.61 0.84
N SER A 358 -48.67 -7.68 1.62
CA SER A 358 -49.41 -6.81 2.54
C SER A 358 -50.21 -7.56 3.63
N ALA A 359 -49.83 -8.80 3.95
CA ALA A 359 -50.39 -9.54 5.08
C ALA A 359 -49.86 -9.00 6.42
N LYS A 360 -50.69 -9.00 7.47
CA LYS A 360 -50.30 -8.57 8.83
C LYS A 360 -50.58 -9.64 9.88
N GLY A 361 -49.54 -10.31 10.33
CA GLY A 361 -49.55 -11.20 11.49
C GLY A 361 -49.09 -10.40 12.71
N MET A 362 -50.04 -9.84 13.44
CA MET A 362 -49.76 -9.11 14.69
C MET A 362 -49.58 -10.07 15.87
N ARG A 363 -49.25 -9.57 17.06
CA ARG A 363 -48.82 -10.36 18.23
C ARG A 363 -49.63 -11.65 18.46
N TYR A 364 -48.94 -12.78 18.49
CA TYR A 364 -49.49 -14.15 18.60
C TYR A 364 -50.57 -14.50 17.55
N GLY A 365 -50.63 -13.78 16.44
CA GLY A 365 -51.56 -13.97 15.34
C GLY A 365 -50.90 -14.51 14.08
N ALA A 366 -51.72 -15.02 13.18
CA ALA A 366 -51.28 -15.56 11.89
C ALA A 366 -52.12 -14.96 10.75
N ALA A 367 -51.47 -14.46 9.70
CA ALA A 367 -52.10 -13.96 8.49
C ALA A 367 -51.46 -14.57 7.24
N LEU A 368 -52.16 -15.46 6.56
CA LEU A 368 -51.70 -16.14 5.34
C LEU A 368 -52.63 -15.81 4.17
N GLY A 369 -52.15 -14.99 3.23
CA GLY A 369 -52.86 -14.61 2.01
C GLY A 369 -52.60 -13.17 1.59
N TYR A 370 -52.84 -12.87 0.31
CA TYR A 370 -52.77 -11.51 -0.23
C TYR A 370 -53.71 -10.58 0.56
N TYR A 371 -53.18 -9.52 1.18
CA TYR A 371 -53.92 -8.55 1.99
C TYR A 371 -54.71 -9.14 3.18
N ALA A 372 -54.30 -10.29 3.71
CA ALA A 372 -54.88 -10.83 4.94
C ALA A 372 -54.56 -9.91 6.14
N GLY A 373 -55.58 -9.46 6.87
CA GLY A 373 -55.42 -8.57 8.02
C GLY A 373 -54.87 -7.18 7.70
N TYR A 374 -54.99 -6.72 6.44
CA TYR A 374 -54.33 -5.49 5.96
C TYR A 374 -54.58 -4.24 6.83
N LYS A 375 -55.79 -4.07 7.38
CA LYS A 375 -56.14 -2.92 8.23
C LYS A 375 -55.84 -3.11 9.71
N LEU A 376 -55.26 -4.24 10.11
CA LEU A 376 -54.91 -4.47 11.52
C LEU A 376 -54.02 -3.34 12.00
N ASP A 377 -54.44 -2.77 13.12
CA ASP A 377 -53.65 -1.78 13.84
C ASP A 377 -52.40 -2.46 14.43
N GLU A 378 -51.30 -1.71 14.40
CA GLU A 378 -49.96 -2.16 14.76
C GLU A 378 -49.60 -1.88 16.22
N THR A 379 -50.49 -1.26 17.01
CA THR A 379 -50.18 -0.77 18.37
C THR A 379 -50.61 -1.67 19.53
N ALA A 380 -51.28 -2.79 19.28
CA ALA A 380 -51.75 -3.66 20.35
C ALA A 380 -51.91 -5.12 19.92
N ASP A 381 -52.07 -5.98 20.91
CA ASP A 381 -52.22 -7.42 20.71
C ASP A 381 -53.54 -7.75 19.98
N ARG A 382 -53.50 -8.72 19.05
CA ARG A 382 -54.64 -9.06 18.19
C ARG A 382 -55.03 -10.52 18.21
N TYR A 383 -54.10 -11.48 18.32
CA TYR A 383 -54.43 -12.91 18.45
C TYR A 383 -55.35 -13.48 17.33
N ASN A 384 -55.37 -12.84 16.15
CA ASN A 384 -56.26 -13.24 15.05
C ASN A 384 -55.63 -14.36 14.20
N VAL A 385 -56.45 -15.27 13.69
CA VAL A 385 -56.06 -16.28 12.69
C VAL A 385 -56.78 -15.98 11.38
N LEU A 386 -56.04 -15.49 10.40
CA LEU A 386 -56.55 -14.99 9.12
C LEU A 386 -55.93 -15.81 7.99
N LEU A 387 -56.73 -16.64 7.31
CA LEU A 387 -56.26 -17.54 6.28
C LEU A 387 -57.09 -17.37 5.00
N GLY A 388 -56.44 -16.99 3.91
CA GLY A 388 -57.04 -16.72 2.61
C GLY A 388 -56.83 -15.28 2.16
N ALA A 389 -56.84 -15.05 0.85
CA ALA A 389 -56.70 -13.69 0.31
C ALA A 389 -57.86 -12.81 0.81
N TYR A 390 -57.51 -11.62 1.31
CA TYR A 390 -58.40 -10.64 1.91
C TYR A 390 -59.13 -11.10 3.18
N SER A 391 -58.69 -12.19 3.82
CA SER A 391 -59.26 -12.62 5.11
C SER A 391 -59.00 -11.58 6.19
N GLY A 392 -60.04 -11.21 6.95
CA GLY A 392 -59.97 -10.20 7.99
C GLY A 392 -59.53 -8.81 7.51
N TYR A 393 -59.69 -8.49 6.22
CA TYR A 393 -59.21 -7.23 5.65
C TYR A 393 -59.71 -5.98 6.39
N GLN A 394 -60.94 -6.01 6.91
CA GLN A 394 -61.54 -4.86 7.62
C GLN A 394 -61.17 -4.78 9.11
N LEU A 395 -60.57 -5.82 9.69
CA LEU A 395 -60.21 -5.83 11.11
C LEU A 395 -59.19 -4.73 11.39
N THR A 396 -59.48 -3.90 12.41
CA THR A 396 -58.58 -2.85 12.90
C THR A 396 -58.11 -3.18 14.31
N THR A 397 -59.04 -3.15 15.28
CA THR A 397 -58.76 -3.39 16.70
C THR A 397 -59.36 -4.69 17.24
N GLY A 398 -60.24 -5.35 16.47
CA GLY A 398 -60.84 -6.62 16.85
C GLY A 398 -59.81 -7.70 17.11
N MET A 399 -60.00 -8.47 18.20
CA MET A 399 -59.04 -9.47 18.68
C MET A 399 -59.62 -10.88 18.77
N GLY A 400 -58.77 -11.90 18.66
CA GLY A 400 -59.14 -13.30 18.82
C GLY A 400 -60.11 -13.83 17.75
N ASN A 401 -60.18 -13.19 16.59
CA ASN A 401 -61.02 -13.61 15.48
C ASN A 401 -60.34 -14.69 14.64
N ILE A 402 -61.12 -15.66 14.19
CA ILE A 402 -60.72 -16.67 13.20
C ILE A 402 -61.47 -16.32 11.92
N ALA A 403 -60.76 -15.98 10.84
CA ALA A 403 -61.33 -15.74 9.52
C ALA A 403 -60.60 -16.61 8.48
N ILE A 404 -61.28 -17.65 7.98
CA ILE A 404 -60.70 -18.64 7.08
C ILE A 404 -61.52 -18.72 5.80
N GLY A 405 -60.92 -18.38 4.67
CA GLY A 405 -61.53 -18.38 3.33
C GLY A 405 -61.21 -17.13 2.53
N TYR A 406 -61.38 -17.21 1.22
CA TYR A 406 -61.27 -16.03 0.35
C TYR A 406 -62.31 -14.98 0.77
N ARG A 407 -61.83 -13.78 1.12
CA ARG A 407 -62.64 -12.63 1.56
C ARG A 407 -63.52 -12.87 2.81
N ALA A 408 -63.19 -13.84 3.67
CA ALA A 408 -63.84 -13.96 4.97
C ALA A 408 -63.56 -12.69 5.82
N GLY A 409 -64.58 -11.95 6.23
CA GLY A 409 -64.40 -10.68 6.96
C GLY A 409 -63.95 -9.49 6.10
N TYR A 410 -64.31 -9.46 4.81
CA TYR A 410 -63.91 -8.39 3.87
C TYR A 410 -64.93 -7.25 3.70
N ASP A 411 -66.23 -7.53 3.90
CA ASP A 411 -67.30 -6.59 3.57
C ASP A 411 -67.30 -5.35 4.50
N SER A 412 -67.47 -4.16 3.94
CA SER A 412 -67.39 -2.91 4.71
C SER A 412 -68.52 -2.72 5.74
N THR A 413 -69.66 -3.38 5.56
CA THR A 413 -70.84 -3.26 6.44
C THR A 413 -71.00 -4.50 7.31
N TYR A 414 -70.72 -5.67 6.74
CA TYR A 414 -70.99 -6.97 7.35
C TYR A 414 -69.70 -7.70 7.74
N SER A 415 -68.64 -7.00 8.17
CA SER A 415 -67.43 -7.67 8.65
C SER A 415 -66.87 -7.03 9.91
N PRO A 416 -66.24 -7.82 10.79
CA PRO A 416 -65.74 -7.29 12.04
C PRO A 416 -64.62 -6.28 11.74
N THR A 417 -64.83 -5.06 12.22
CA THR A 417 -63.83 -3.99 12.23
C THR A 417 -63.22 -3.87 13.63
N THR A 418 -64.07 -3.83 14.67
CA THR A 418 -63.70 -3.78 16.09
C THR A 418 -64.20 -5.00 16.87
N GLY A 419 -65.11 -5.77 16.29
CA GLY A 419 -65.64 -7.01 16.85
C GLY A 419 -64.58 -8.06 17.17
N SER A 420 -64.77 -8.80 18.26
CA SER A 420 -63.77 -9.75 18.79
C SER A 420 -64.34 -11.15 19.00
N TYR A 421 -63.47 -12.15 18.98
CA TYR A 421 -63.80 -13.55 19.24
C TYR A 421 -64.85 -14.13 18.27
N ASN A 422 -64.83 -13.70 17.01
CA ASN A 422 -65.68 -14.26 15.97
C ASN A 422 -64.99 -15.40 15.23
N ILE A 423 -65.78 -16.35 14.72
CA ILE A 423 -65.32 -17.46 13.89
C ILE A 423 -66.06 -17.38 12.55
N LEU A 424 -65.34 -17.00 11.50
CA LEU A 424 -65.83 -16.84 10.13
C LEU A 424 -65.11 -17.83 9.22
N ILE A 425 -65.83 -18.82 8.70
CA ILE A 425 -65.24 -19.86 7.86
C ILE A 425 -66.04 -19.95 6.56
N GLY A 426 -65.39 -19.71 5.42
CA GLY A 426 -65.98 -19.83 4.08
C GLY A 426 -65.73 -18.63 3.17
N TYR A 427 -66.19 -18.75 1.93
CA TYR A 427 -66.14 -17.69 0.93
C TYR A 427 -67.03 -16.51 1.35
N ASN A 428 -66.46 -15.29 1.42
CA ASN A 428 -67.17 -14.08 1.84
C ASN A 428 -67.90 -14.21 3.20
N ALA A 429 -67.45 -15.07 4.13
CA ALA A 429 -68.08 -15.18 5.45
C ALA A 429 -68.09 -13.82 6.19
N TRP A 430 -69.17 -13.53 6.91
CA TRP A 430 -69.51 -12.17 7.36
C TRP A 430 -70.06 -12.16 8.80
N THR A 431 -70.10 -10.99 9.43
CA THR A 431 -70.81 -10.71 10.68
C THR A 431 -72.04 -9.82 10.43
N PRO A 432 -73.07 -9.83 11.30
CA PRO A 432 -74.23 -8.95 11.14
C PRO A 432 -73.91 -7.45 11.22
N ALA A 433 -72.86 -7.07 11.96
CA ALA A 433 -72.38 -5.70 12.09
C ALA A 433 -70.85 -5.65 12.30
N THR A 434 -70.27 -4.45 12.27
CA THR A 434 -68.81 -4.23 12.36
C THR A 434 -68.23 -4.41 13.77
N ASP A 435 -69.05 -4.35 14.80
CA ASP A 435 -68.70 -4.51 16.21
C ASP A 435 -69.16 -5.86 16.81
N THR A 436 -69.78 -6.72 15.97
CA THR A 436 -70.24 -8.04 16.40
C THR A 436 -69.10 -8.83 17.02
N SER A 437 -69.36 -9.43 18.19
CA SER A 437 -68.39 -10.26 18.92
C SER A 437 -69.02 -11.59 19.30
N ARG A 438 -68.19 -12.62 19.53
CA ARG A 438 -68.65 -13.96 19.98
C ARG A 438 -69.66 -14.60 19.02
N PHE A 439 -69.41 -14.46 17.72
CA PHE A 439 -70.26 -14.96 16.65
C PHE A 439 -69.60 -16.07 15.84
N LEU A 440 -70.38 -17.07 15.44
CA LEU A 440 -69.97 -18.10 14.47
C LEU A 440 -70.73 -17.88 13.16
N ASN A 441 -70.01 -17.93 12.04
CA ASN A 441 -70.57 -18.07 10.70
C ASN A 441 -69.73 -19.08 9.90
N ILE A 442 -70.34 -20.20 9.54
CA ILE A 442 -69.74 -21.18 8.62
C ILE A 442 -70.56 -21.22 7.33
N GLY A 443 -69.95 -20.73 6.25
CA GLY A 443 -70.49 -20.77 4.89
C GLY A 443 -71.81 -20.03 4.69
N GLY A 444 -72.19 -19.13 5.60
CA GLY A 444 -73.50 -18.48 5.57
C GLY A 444 -74.68 -19.42 5.92
N LEU A 445 -74.39 -20.63 6.41
CA LEU A 445 -75.40 -21.64 6.73
C LEU A 445 -75.52 -21.85 8.24
N ILE A 446 -74.39 -22.01 8.93
CA ILE A 446 -74.37 -22.26 10.37
C ILE A 446 -74.01 -20.96 11.07
N PHE A 447 -74.90 -20.51 11.96
CA PHE A 447 -74.69 -19.31 12.76
C PHE A 447 -74.71 -19.65 14.25
N GLY A 448 -73.87 -18.99 15.03
CA GLY A 448 -73.86 -19.14 16.48
C GLY A 448 -73.73 -17.77 17.16
N THR A 449 -74.51 -17.53 18.21
CA THR A 449 -74.47 -16.28 18.99
C THR A 449 -73.97 -16.56 20.40
N ASN A 450 -73.46 -15.54 21.10
CA ASN A 450 -73.07 -15.62 22.51
C ASN A 450 -72.07 -16.75 22.85
N LEU A 451 -71.08 -17.00 21.98
CA LEU A 451 -70.05 -18.01 22.21
C LEU A 451 -69.26 -17.73 23.50
N SER A 452 -69.07 -18.75 24.33
CA SER A 452 -68.20 -18.68 25.51
C SER A 452 -66.75 -18.42 25.10
N THR A 453 -66.09 -17.53 25.83
CA THR A 453 -64.65 -17.26 25.73
C THR A 453 -63.89 -17.71 26.98
N THR A 454 -64.61 -18.27 27.96
CA THR A 454 -64.04 -18.77 29.21
C THR A 454 -63.71 -20.25 29.06
N THR A 455 -62.50 -20.61 29.47
CA THR A 455 -62.04 -22.00 29.47
C THR A 455 -62.98 -22.90 30.27
N ASN A 456 -63.25 -24.11 29.75
CA ASN A 456 -64.12 -25.12 30.37
C ASN A 456 -65.55 -24.66 30.70
N THR A 457 -66.05 -23.58 30.08
CA THR A 457 -67.43 -23.12 30.25
C THR A 457 -68.24 -23.43 28.99
N ILE A 458 -69.32 -24.20 29.14
CA ILE A 458 -70.26 -24.49 28.05
C ILE A 458 -70.93 -23.17 27.63
N SER A 459 -70.92 -22.89 26.33
CA SER A 459 -71.61 -21.73 25.77
C SER A 459 -73.10 -21.78 26.06
N THR A 460 -73.67 -20.68 26.57
CA THR A 460 -75.13 -20.49 26.68
C THR A 460 -75.74 -19.96 25.38
N GLY A 461 -74.93 -19.86 24.33
CA GLY A 461 -75.32 -19.38 23.02
C GLY A 461 -76.19 -20.35 22.22
N ASN A 462 -76.90 -19.81 21.24
CA ASN A 462 -77.75 -20.59 20.33
C ASN A 462 -77.02 -20.88 19.01
N VAL A 463 -77.36 -22.00 18.38
CA VAL A 463 -76.89 -22.37 17.03
C VAL A 463 -78.08 -22.44 16.08
N GLY A 464 -77.98 -21.71 14.97
CA GLY A 464 -78.94 -21.68 13.89
C GLY A 464 -78.41 -22.35 12.65
N ILE A 465 -79.30 -23.05 11.93
CA ILE A 465 -79.05 -23.56 10.58
C ILE A 465 -79.99 -22.80 9.65
N GLY A 466 -79.42 -22.00 8.75
CA GLY A 466 -80.17 -21.17 7.80
C GLY A 466 -80.78 -19.89 8.41
N THR A 467 -80.48 -19.56 9.67
CA THR A 467 -80.92 -18.31 10.33
C THR A 467 -79.77 -17.65 11.08
N THR A 468 -79.64 -16.33 10.93
CA THR A 468 -78.62 -15.51 11.61
C THR A 468 -78.98 -15.11 13.04
N THR A 469 -80.22 -15.41 13.48
CA THR A 469 -80.77 -15.06 14.81
C THR A 469 -81.42 -16.27 15.50
N PRO A 470 -80.65 -17.31 15.84
CA PRO A 470 -81.14 -18.53 16.47
C PRO A 470 -81.49 -18.42 17.95
#